data_AF-A0A0Q0WKI5-F1
#
_entry.id   AF-A0A0Q0WKI5-F1
#
_cell.length_a   1.000
_cell.length_b   1.000
_cell.length_c   1.000
_cell.angle_alpha   90.00
_cell.angle_beta   90.00
_cell.angle_gamma   90.00
#
_symmetry.space_group_name_H-M   'P 1'
#
loop_
_entity.id
_entity.type
_entity.pdbx_description
1 polymer ?
#
loop_
_entity_poly.entity_id
_entity_poly.type
_entity_poly.pdbx_seq_one_letter_code
_entity_poly.pdbx_strand_id
1 'polypeptide(L)'
;MDEMELLGKTKVKVKDERVVETGEPLIRWCPLFDKVRGIKEITSEAAAANMEFRMREHGMFTPKRKLEMEVFVGFGASEVMMTATSRGLIEAAVTVCDGAGTVITDNPSLIQGMGGWISGLVETDPIPEVLAGIENRGGIVLDPKTAKIDQVEGARLAAERYSKFAVTVADADTAEELRRLEREENVQILIVGVHLTGIGEEDAERLIAAADIVTSCASKFIREKVRPLVQVGTA
;
A
#
# COMPACT_ATOMS: atom_id res chain seq x y z
N MET A 1 4.03 -4.20 -17.18
CA MET A 1 4.42 -2.78 -17.32
C MET A 1 4.00 -2.11 -16.04
N ASP A 2 4.85 -1.36 -15.35
CA ASP A 2 4.50 -0.87 -14.02
C ASP A 2 3.48 0.29 -14.07
N GLU A 3 2.46 0.24 -13.21
CA GLU A 3 1.46 1.28 -13.04
C GLU A 3 1.20 1.55 -11.55
N MET A 4 1.26 2.82 -11.16
CA MET A 4 0.91 3.26 -9.81
C MET A 4 0.10 4.55 -9.84
N GLU A 5 -0.87 4.64 -8.97
CA GLU A 5 -1.61 5.86 -8.66
C GLU A 5 -0.94 6.62 -7.52
N LEU A 6 -0.54 7.86 -7.77
CA LEU A 6 0.04 8.76 -6.78
C LEU A 6 -0.47 10.18 -6.95
N LEU A 7 -0.18 11.05 -5.97
CA LEU A 7 -0.44 12.49 -6.01
C LEU A 7 -1.79 12.86 -6.65
N GLY A 8 -2.86 12.77 -5.86
CA GLY A 8 -4.21 13.04 -6.36
C GLY A 8 -4.84 11.92 -7.18
N LYS A 9 -4.41 10.67 -6.94
CA LYS A 9 -4.85 9.48 -7.70
C LYS A 9 -4.54 9.58 -9.20
N THR A 10 -3.44 10.26 -9.52
CA THR A 10 -2.92 10.36 -10.88
C THR A 10 -2.25 9.05 -11.24
N LYS A 11 -2.69 8.43 -12.34
CA LYS A 11 -2.06 7.23 -12.88
C LYS A 11 -0.74 7.58 -13.54
N VAL A 12 0.33 6.88 -13.16
CA VAL A 12 1.65 7.01 -13.76
C VAL A 12 2.13 5.64 -14.18
N LYS A 13 2.55 5.52 -15.44
CA LYS A 13 3.15 4.29 -15.98
C LYS A 13 4.65 4.44 -16.08
N VAL A 14 5.35 3.41 -15.64
CA VAL A 14 6.80 3.31 -15.69
C VAL A 14 7.18 2.14 -16.59
N LYS A 15 8.15 2.37 -17.45
CA LYS A 15 8.73 1.36 -18.32
C LYS A 15 10.21 1.65 -18.53
N ASP A 16 11.04 0.62 -18.45
CA ASP A 16 12.48 0.71 -18.64
C ASP A 16 13.12 1.81 -17.75
N GLU A 17 12.73 1.83 -16.47
CA GLU A 17 13.14 2.82 -15.47
C GLU A 17 12.83 4.29 -15.84
N ARG A 18 11.77 4.53 -16.63
CA ARG A 18 11.32 5.87 -17.00
C ARG A 18 9.81 6.02 -16.90
N VAL A 19 9.36 7.21 -16.51
CA VAL A 19 7.95 7.58 -16.65
C VAL A 19 7.63 7.73 -18.13
N VAL A 20 6.66 6.95 -18.61
CA VAL A 20 6.25 6.95 -20.04
C VAL A 20 4.87 7.53 -20.28
N GLU A 21 4.02 7.53 -19.25
CA GLU A 21 2.66 8.06 -19.33
C GLU A 21 2.25 8.63 -17.97
N THR A 22 1.49 9.72 -17.99
CA THR A 22 0.88 10.28 -16.80
C THR A 22 -0.53 10.77 -17.15
N GLY A 23 -1.51 10.32 -16.37
CA GLY A 23 -2.90 10.72 -16.51
C GLY A 23 -3.21 12.04 -15.81
N GLU A 24 -4.49 12.39 -15.77
CA GLU A 24 -4.98 13.58 -15.07
C GLU A 24 -5.29 13.29 -13.59
N PRO A 25 -5.01 14.24 -12.69
CA PRO A 25 -5.32 14.09 -11.27
C PRO A 25 -6.83 14.21 -11.00
N LEU A 26 -7.33 13.41 -10.05
CA LEU A 26 -8.72 13.50 -9.60
C LEU A 26 -8.95 14.70 -8.65
N ILE A 27 -7.91 15.14 -7.96
CA ILE A 27 -7.95 16.28 -7.04
C ILE A 27 -6.77 17.22 -7.29
N ARG A 28 -6.98 18.52 -7.06
CA ARG A 28 -5.97 19.55 -7.34
C ARG A 28 -5.07 19.91 -6.16
N TRP A 29 -5.39 19.44 -4.95
CA TRP A 29 -4.62 19.77 -3.75
C TRP A 29 -4.73 18.70 -2.68
N CYS A 30 -3.63 18.44 -1.98
CA CYS A 30 -3.58 17.51 -0.86
C CYS A 30 -2.74 18.12 0.27
N PRO A 31 -3.29 18.26 1.50
CA PRO A 31 -2.59 18.91 2.61
C PRO A 31 -1.29 18.21 2.98
N LEU A 32 -1.22 16.88 2.81
CA LEU A 32 -0.01 16.11 3.06
C LEU A 32 1.11 16.49 2.09
N PHE A 33 0.82 16.54 0.79
CA PHE A 33 1.85 16.84 -0.22
C PHE A 33 2.23 18.32 -0.28
N ASP A 34 1.30 19.22 0.04
CA ASP A 34 1.63 20.63 0.25
C ASP A 34 2.65 20.77 1.38
N LYS A 35 2.39 20.17 2.54
CA LYS A 35 3.29 20.29 3.69
C LYS A 35 4.63 19.53 3.53
N VAL A 36 4.60 18.31 3.00
CA VAL A 36 5.80 17.43 2.92
C VAL A 36 6.66 17.70 1.67
N ARG A 37 6.08 18.26 0.60
CA ARG A 37 6.76 18.48 -0.68
C ARG A 37 6.57 19.88 -1.29
N GLY A 38 5.79 20.76 -0.67
CA GLY A 38 5.51 22.10 -1.19
C GLY A 38 4.60 22.11 -2.42
N ILE A 39 3.90 21.01 -2.70
CA ILE A 39 3.05 20.87 -3.89
C ILE A 39 1.70 21.54 -3.62
N LYS A 40 1.56 22.79 -4.05
CA LYS A 40 0.34 23.60 -3.87
C LYS A 40 -0.74 23.33 -4.90
N GLU A 41 -0.36 22.83 -6.06
CA GLU A 41 -1.27 22.42 -7.12
C GLU A 41 -0.80 21.08 -7.69
N ILE A 42 -1.71 20.12 -7.74
CA ILE A 42 -1.47 18.80 -8.29
C ILE A 42 -1.79 18.85 -9.78
N THR A 43 -0.78 18.58 -10.60
CA THR A 43 -0.87 18.42 -12.06
C THR A 43 -0.25 17.10 -12.50
N SER A 44 -0.49 16.72 -13.74
CA SER A 44 0.12 15.56 -14.39
C SER A 44 1.66 15.66 -14.36
N GLU A 45 2.23 16.84 -14.60
CA GLU A 45 3.67 17.08 -14.53
C GLU A 45 4.21 16.94 -13.11
N ALA A 46 3.48 17.45 -12.11
CA ALA A 46 3.87 17.29 -10.71
C ALA A 46 3.84 15.81 -10.28
N ALA A 47 2.91 15.02 -10.78
CA ALA A 47 2.83 13.58 -10.52
C ALA A 47 4.00 12.83 -11.18
N ALA A 48 4.32 13.12 -12.44
CA ALA A 48 5.48 12.57 -13.14
C ALA A 48 6.79 12.90 -12.41
N ALA A 49 7.01 14.18 -12.07
CA ALA A 49 8.18 14.62 -11.33
C ALA A 49 8.26 13.97 -9.93
N ASN A 50 7.12 13.74 -9.27
CA ASN A 50 7.09 13.03 -7.99
C ASN A 50 7.48 11.56 -8.15
N MET A 51 7.02 10.89 -9.21
CA MET A 51 7.43 9.51 -9.52
C MET A 51 8.94 9.45 -9.78
N GLU A 52 9.47 10.29 -10.67
CA GLU A 52 10.91 10.33 -10.97
C GLU A 52 11.76 10.61 -9.73
N PHE A 53 11.27 11.47 -8.83
CA PHE A 53 11.88 11.68 -7.52
C PHE A 53 11.91 10.38 -6.70
N ARG A 54 10.81 9.63 -6.61
CA ARG A 54 10.77 8.36 -5.88
C ARG A 54 11.67 7.28 -6.50
N MET A 55 11.72 7.22 -7.83
CA MET A 55 12.62 6.32 -8.55
C MET A 55 14.08 6.65 -8.24
N ARG A 56 14.46 7.93 -8.25
CA ARG A 56 15.84 8.35 -7.95
C ARG A 56 16.22 8.14 -6.48
N GLU A 57 15.36 8.54 -5.55
CA GLU A 57 15.70 8.54 -4.12
C GLU A 57 15.49 7.18 -3.45
N HIS A 58 14.51 6.39 -3.91
CA HIS A 58 14.09 5.13 -3.29
C HIS A 58 14.23 3.90 -4.19
N GLY A 59 14.62 4.10 -5.45
CA GLY A 59 14.81 3.03 -6.42
C GLY A 59 13.50 2.36 -6.86
N MET A 60 12.35 3.03 -6.70
CA MET A 60 11.05 2.46 -7.09
C MET A 60 11.04 2.04 -8.56
N PHE A 61 10.52 0.85 -8.85
CA PHE A 61 10.47 0.22 -10.17
C PHE A 61 11.85 0.00 -10.81
N THR A 62 12.90 -0.17 -10.00
CA THR A 62 14.26 -0.45 -10.48
C THR A 62 14.95 -1.53 -9.63
N PRO A 63 16.02 -2.17 -10.13
CA PRO A 63 16.88 -3.06 -9.34
C PRO A 63 17.51 -2.41 -8.09
N LYS A 64 17.50 -1.08 -7.98
CA LYS A 64 18.09 -0.32 -6.87
C LYS A 64 17.10 -0.05 -5.74
N ARG A 65 15.94 -0.73 -5.74
CA ARG A 65 14.87 -0.55 -4.76
C ARG A 65 15.36 -0.72 -3.33
N LYS A 66 15.13 0.30 -2.49
CA LYS A 66 15.49 0.26 -1.06
C LYS A 66 14.43 -0.45 -0.20
N LEU A 67 14.68 -1.68 0.20
CA LEU A 67 13.74 -2.48 1.01
C LEU A 67 13.81 -2.21 2.53
N GLU A 68 14.45 -1.12 2.93
CA GLU A 68 14.56 -0.64 4.31
C GLU A 68 14.43 0.88 4.29
N MET A 69 13.72 1.44 5.27
CA MET A 69 13.61 2.89 5.44
C MET A 69 13.21 3.24 6.88
N GLU A 70 13.52 4.47 7.27
CA GLU A 70 13.06 5.02 8.55
C GLU A 70 11.57 5.41 8.51
N VAL A 71 11.05 5.87 9.65
CA VAL A 71 9.72 6.46 9.75
C VAL A 71 9.65 7.71 8.87
N PHE A 72 8.59 7.81 8.06
CA PHE A 72 8.32 8.90 7.15
C PHE A 72 7.32 9.92 7.72
N VAL A 73 6.18 9.47 8.25
CA VAL A 73 5.10 10.36 8.74
C VAL A 73 4.58 10.04 10.14
N GLY A 74 4.91 8.86 10.69
CA GLY A 74 4.48 8.39 12.01
C GLY A 74 3.02 7.91 12.09
N PHE A 75 2.31 7.86 10.96
CA PHE A 75 0.92 7.43 10.83
C PHE A 75 0.62 6.73 9.49
N GLY A 76 1.63 6.31 8.73
CA GLY A 76 1.44 5.50 7.53
C GLY A 76 0.90 4.11 7.89
N ALA A 77 0.12 3.50 7.02
CA ALA A 77 -0.38 2.13 7.23
C ALA A 77 0.77 1.14 7.48
N SER A 78 1.84 1.22 6.68
CA SER A 78 3.05 0.41 6.86
C SER A 78 3.76 0.67 8.19
N GLU A 79 3.76 1.90 8.69
CA GLU A 79 4.38 2.27 9.97
C GLU A 79 3.57 1.73 11.16
N VAL A 80 2.24 1.76 11.05
CA VAL A 80 1.33 1.16 12.03
C VAL A 80 1.56 -0.35 12.08
N MET A 81 1.58 -1.02 10.93
CA MET A 81 1.83 -2.47 10.86
C MET A 81 3.24 -2.83 11.34
N MET A 82 4.28 -2.11 10.91
CA MET A 82 5.65 -2.27 11.43
C MET A 82 5.66 -2.17 12.96
N THR A 83 5.05 -1.13 13.53
CA THR A 83 5.00 -0.94 14.97
C THR A 83 4.23 -2.07 15.66
N ALA A 84 3.08 -2.46 15.10
CA ALA A 84 2.26 -3.55 15.63
C ALA A 84 3.02 -4.88 15.63
N THR A 85 3.74 -5.21 14.55
CA THR A 85 4.58 -6.40 14.45
C THR A 85 5.75 -6.34 15.43
N SER A 86 6.49 -5.22 15.51
CA SER A 86 7.59 -5.04 16.47
C SER A 86 7.15 -5.15 17.94
N ARG A 87 5.87 -4.87 18.23
CA ARG A 87 5.28 -4.96 19.58
C ARG A 87 4.60 -6.30 19.84
N GLY A 88 4.59 -7.24 18.89
CA GLY A 88 3.90 -8.52 19.01
C GLY A 88 2.37 -8.41 19.04
N LEU A 89 1.81 -7.32 18.52
CA LEU A 89 0.36 -7.14 18.41
C LEU A 89 -0.22 -7.87 17.19
N ILE A 90 0.57 -8.04 16.14
CA ILE A 90 0.34 -8.89 14.98
C ILE A 90 1.64 -9.65 14.70
N GLU A 91 1.57 -10.79 14.01
CA GLU A 91 2.72 -11.65 13.72
C GLU A 91 3.34 -11.34 12.36
N ALA A 92 2.53 -10.95 11.38
CA ALA A 92 2.98 -10.64 10.02
C ALA A 92 2.11 -9.57 9.35
N ALA A 93 2.52 -9.13 8.17
CA ALA A 93 1.71 -8.32 7.27
C ALA A 93 1.75 -8.84 5.84
N VAL A 94 0.63 -8.72 5.15
CA VAL A 94 0.45 -8.94 3.71
C VAL A 94 0.26 -7.57 3.06
N THR A 95 1.24 -7.17 2.25
CA THR A 95 1.28 -5.86 1.60
C THR A 95 1.75 -6.02 0.16
N VAL A 96 1.84 -4.91 -0.56
CA VAL A 96 2.36 -4.89 -1.93
C VAL A 96 3.72 -4.23 -2.01
N CYS A 97 4.56 -4.67 -2.94
CA CYS A 97 5.84 -4.07 -3.26
C CYS A 97 6.03 -3.96 -4.78
N ASP A 98 6.43 -2.79 -5.26
CA ASP A 98 6.87 -2.64 -6.64
C ASP A 98 8.05 -3.56 -6.93
N GLY A 99 8.03 -4.24 -8.07
CA GLY A 99 8.99 -5.28 -8.42
C GLY A 99 8.68 -6.68 -7.87
N ALA A 100 7.62 -6.85 -7.06
CA ALA A 100 7.30 -8.14 -6.42
C ALA A 100 5.81 -8.48 -6.28
N GLY A 101 4.90 -7.51 -6.38
CA GLY A 101 3.46 -7.76 -6.21
C GLY A 101 3.10 -7.95 -4.74
N THR A 102 2.28 -8.96 -4.41
CA THR A 102 1.95 -9.29 -3.02
C THR A 102 3.12 -9.95 -2.29
N VAL A 103 3.41 -9.44 -1.08
CA VAL A 103 4.47 -9.93 -0.19
C VAL A 103 3.93 -10.15 1.21
N ILE A 104 4.28 -11.29 1.81
CA ILE A 104 4.02 -11.66 3.20
C ILE A 104 5.33 -11.55 3.98
N THR A 105 5.34 -10.88 5.13
CA THR A 105 6.53 -10.86 5.99
C THR A 105 6.20 -10.59 7.45
N ASP A 106 6.97 -11.20 8.35
CA ASP A 106 7.00 -10.91 9.79
C ASP A 106 8.13 -9.94 10.17
N ASN A 107 8.92 -9.48 9.20
CA ASN A 107 10.01 -8.53 9.41
C ASN A 107 9.49 -7.07 9.41
N PRO A 108 9.46 -6.37 10.56
CA PRO A 108 8.91 -5.02 10.63
C PRO A 108 9.65 -4.02 9.72
N SER A 109 10.97 -4.15 9.61
CA SER A 109 11.77 -3.25 8.76
C SER A 109 11.40 -3.41 7.29
N LEU A 110 11.13 -4.64 6.85
CA LEU A 110 10.71 -4.93 5.48
C LEU A 110 9.29 -4.41 5.21
N ILE A 111 8.35 -4.57 6.15
CA ILE A 111 6.98 -4.00 6.05
C ILE A 111 7.06 -2.50 5.71
N GLN A 112 7.90 -1.76 6.44
CA GLN A 112 8.06 -0.33 6.23
C GLN A 112 8.87 -0.01 4.96
N GLY A 113 9.94 -0.73 4.67
CA GLY A 113 10.76 -0.57 3.47
C GLY A 113 10.00 -0.72 2.15
N MET A 114 9.06 -1.67 2.11
CA MET A 114 8.14 -1.84 1.00
C MET A 114 7.09 -0.73 0.97
N GLY A 115 6.32 -0.56 2.04
CA GLY A 115 5.11 0.25 2.03
C GLY A 115 5.29 1.76 2.20
N GLY A 116 6.38 2.24 2.82
CA GLY A 116 6.43 3.62 3.31
C GLY A 116 6.41 4.69 2.22
N TRP A 117 6.83 4.37 0.98
CA TRP A 117 6.77 5.27 -0.18
C TRP A 117 5.81 4.77 -1.27
N ILE A 118 5.13 3.64 -1.03
CA ILE A 118 4.12 3.12 -1.95
C ILE A 118 2.81 3.89 -1.76
N SER A 119 2.16 4.18 -2.88
CA SER A 119 0.80 4.75 -2.93
C SER A 119 -0.18 3.66 -3.39
N GLY A 120 -1.00 3.88 -4.41
CA GLY A 120 -1.85 2.84 -5.00
C GLY A 120 -1.15 2.09 -6.11
N LEU A 121 -0.38 1.04 -5.78
CA LEU A 121 0.23 0.18 -6.79
C LEU A 121 -0.87 -0.60 -7.54
N VAL A 122 -0.91 -0.48 -8.87
CA VAL A 122 -1.96 -1.08 -9.72
C VAL A 122 -1.42 -2.31 -10.45
N GLU A 123 -0.24 -2.19 -11.05
CA GLU A 123 0.45 -3.25 -11.78
C GLU A 123 1.95 -3.12 -11.55
N THR A 124 2.65 -4.25 -11.50
CA THR A 124 4.11 -4.25 -11.49
C THR A 124 4.67 -5.50 -12.14
N ASP A 125 5.85 -5.39 -12.74
CA ASP A 125 6.60 -6.53 -13.27
C ASP A 125 7.63 -7.05 -12.25
N PRO A 126 7.97 -8.35 -12.25
CA PRO A 126 8.96 -8.90 -11.34
C PRO A 126 10.37 -8.34 -11.64
N ILE A 127 11.04 -7.84 -10.59
CA ILE A 127 12.43 -7.38 -10.65
C ILE A 127 13.30 -8.34 -9.81
N PRO A 128 14.21 -9.11 -10.43
CA PRO A 128 14.98 -10.16 -9.74
C PRO A 128 15.71 -9.69 -8.48
N GLU A 129 16.31 -8.50 -8.51
CA GLU A 129 17.03 -7.93 -7.37
C GLU A 129 16.10 -7.57 -6.21
N VAL A 130 14.87 -7.14 -6.53
CA VAL A 130 13.84 -6.84 -5.52
C VAL A 130 13.33 -8.13 -4.89
N LEU A 131 13.00 -9.13 -5.71
CA LEU A 131 12.57 -10.46 -5.24
C LEU A 131 13.62 -11.08 -4.30
N ALA A 132 14.88 -11.15 -4.74
CA ALA A 132 15.97 -11.65 -3.92
C ALA A 132 16.17 -10.80 -2.65
N GLY A 133 16.03 -9.48 -2.76
CA GLY A 133 16.12 -8.56 -1.64
C GLY A 133 15.05 -8.79 -0.56
N ILE A 134 13.83 -9.16 -0.98
CA ILE A 134 12.70 -9.50 -0.11
C ILE A 134 12.96 -10.85 0.57
N GLU A 135 13.32 -11.88 -0.20
CA GLU A 135 13.59 -13.23 0.32
C GLU A 135 14.75 -13.23 1.33
N ASN A 136 15.84 -12.51 1.04
CA ASN A 136 16.98 -12.37 1.95
C ASN A 136 16.61 -11.68 3.29
N ARG A 137 15.47 -11.00 3.35
CA ARG A 137 14.94 -10.34 4.54
C ARG A 137 13.81 -11.12 5.21
N GLY A 138 13.56 -12.36 4.79
CA GLY A 138 12.52 -13.22 5.33
C GLY A 138 11.12 -12.91 4.78
N GLY A 139 11.01 -12.17 3.67
CA GLY A 139 9.75 -11.98 2.98
C GLY A 139 9.42 -13.14 2.04
N ILE A 140 8.14 -13.41 1.85
CA ILE A 140 7.60 -14.40 0.92
C ILE A 140 6.86 -13.64 -0.16
N VAL A 141 7.31 -13.77 -1.41
CA VAL A 141 6.62 -13.19 -2.57
C VAL A 141 5.57 -14.19 -3.05
N LEU A 142 4.33 -13.73 -3.21
CA LEU A 142 3.21 -14.59 -3.58
C LEU A 142 3.40 -15.27 -4.94
N ASP A 143 3.72 -14.49 -5.97
CA ASP A 143 4.01 -15.00 -7.31
C ASP A 143 5.26 -14.31 -7.89
N PRO A 144 6.45 -14.88 -7.65
CA PRO A 144 7.71 -14.31 -8.15
C PRO A 144 7.81 -14.27 -9.68
N LYS A 145 6.96 -15.02 -10.42
CA LYS A 145 7.02 -15.08 -11.89
C LYS A 145 6.29 -13.95 -12.54
N THR A 146 5.23 -13.45 -11.90
CA THR A 146 4.35 -12.43 -12.50
C THR A 146 4.23 -11.18 -11.65
N ALA A 147 4.74 -11.19 -10.41
CA ALA A 147 4.55 -10.12 -9.44
C ALA A 147 3.07 -9.77 -9.23
N LYS A 148 2.22 -10.81 -9.19
CA LYS A 148 0.76 -10.67 -9.00
C LYS A 148 0.44 -9.90 -7.72
N ILE A 149 -0.45 -8.92 -7.84
CA ILE A 149 -1.11 -8.26 -6.71
C ILE A 149 -2.43 -8.98 -6.44
N ASP A 150 -2.46 -9.71 -5.34
CA ASP A 150 -3.62 -10.44 -4.82
C ASP A 150 -3.48 -10.57 -3.30
N GLN A 151 -4.22 -9.75 -2.57
CA GLN A 151 -4.17 -9.70 -1.12
C GLN A 151 -4.88 -10.87 -0.47
N VAL A 152 -5.91 -11.43 -1.11
CA VAL A 152 -6.68 -12.56 -0.59
C VAL A 152 -5.82 -13.81 -0.60
N GLU A 153 -5.18 -14.10 -1.73
CA GLU A 153 -4.30 -15.26 -1.84
C GLU A 153 -3.05 -15.09 -0.97
N GLY A 154 -2.52 -13.86 -0.87
CA GLY A 154 -1.46 -13.54 0.09
C GLY A 154 -1.87 -13.80 1.54
N ALA A 155 -3.10 -13.44 1.91
CA ALA A 155 -3.65 -13.70 3.24
C ALA A 155 -3.88 -15.19 3.49
N ARG A 156 -4.31 -15.96 2.47
CA ARG A 156 -4.45 -17.42 2.58
C ARG A 156 -3.10 -18.07 2.87
N LEU A 157 -2.06 -17.66 2.14
CA LEU A 157 -0.70 -18.13 2.37
C LEU A 157 -0.14 -17.69 3.73
N ALA A 158 -0.53 -16.52 4.24
CA ALA A 158 -0.17 -16.07 5.58
C ALA A 158 -0.86 -16.90 6.67
N ALA A 159 -2.13 -17.27 6.49
CA ALA A 159 -2.91 -18.06 7.46
C ALA A 159 -2.34 -19.46 7.71
N GLU A 160 -1.57 -20.02 6.77
CA GLU A 160 -0.84 -21.28 6.97
C GLU A 160 0.25 -21.18 8.05
N ARG A 161 0.73 -19.97 8.37
CA ARG A 161 1.89 -19.73 9.23
C ARG A 161 1.59 -18.85 10.43
N TYR A 162 0.61 -17.99 10.32
CA TYR A 162 0.31 -16.94 11.31
C TYR A 162 -1.16 -16.99 11.71
N SER A 163 -1.41 -16.84 13.01
CA SER A 163 -2.74 -16.78 13.59
C SER A 163 -3.32 -15.36 13.61
N LYS A 164 -2.44 -14.34 13.59
CA LYS A 164 -2.83 -12.94 13.62
C LYS A 164 -1.92 -12.09 12.74
N PHE A 165 -2.45 -11.48 11.69
CA PHE A 165 -1.67 -10.68 10.75
C PHE A 165 -2.47 -9.50 10.19
N ALA A 166 -1.80 -8.55 9.54
CA ALA A 166 -2.44 -7.41 8.90
C ALA A 166 -2.45 -7.54 7.38
N VAL A 167 -3.45 -6.95 6.72
CA VAL A 167 -3.56 -6.90 5.26
C VAL A 167 -3.99 -5.51 4.82
N THR A 168 -3.29 -4.91 3.86
CA THR A 168 -3.70 -3.62 3.26
C THR A 168 -4.57 -3.83 2.04
N VAL A 169 -5.72 -3.17 1.96
CA VAL A 169 -6.68 -3.28 0.85
C VAL A 169 -7.02 -1.90 0.28
N ALA A 170 -7.37 -1.83 -1.01
CA ALA A 170 -7.74 -0.58 -1.67
C ALA A 170 -9.24 -0.50 -2.07
N ASP A 171 -9.99 -1.57 -1.83
CA ASP A 171 -11.38 -1.75 -2.24
C ASP A 171 -12.18 -2.59 -1.23
N ALA A 172 -13.50 -2.48 -1.30
CA ALA A 172 -14.42 -3.17 -0.40
C ALA A 172 -14.55 -4.67 -0.68
N ASP A 173 -14.49 -5.09 -1.95
CA ASP A 173 -14.67 -6.48 -2.35
C ASP A 173 -13.59 -7.37 -1.73
N THR A 174 -12.34 -6.92 -1.80
CA THR A 174 -11.18 -7.59 -1.19
C THR A 174 -11.33 -7.63 0.33
N ALA A 175 -11.77 -6.54 0.97
CA ALA A 175 -11.97 -6.51 2.43
C ALA A 175 -13.04 -7.52 2.89
N GLU A 176 -14.14 -7.63 2.16
CA GLU A 176 -15.22 -8.58 2.46
C GLU A 176 -14.77 -10.04 2.26
N GLU A 177 -13.98 -10.32 1.23
CA GLU A 177 -13.39 -11.64 1.00
C GLU A 177 -12.41 -12.02 2.11
N LEU A 178 -11.59 -11.08 2.59
CA LEU A 178 -10.72 -11.32 3.74
C LEU A 178 -11.51 -11.66 5.02
N ARG A 179 -12.70 -11.08 5.22
CA ARG A 179 -13.59 -11.46 6.34
C ARG A 179 -14.23 -12.85 6.16
N ARG A 180 -14.38 -13.33 4.93
CA ARG A 180 -14.77 -14.73 4.68
C ARG A 180 -13.60 -15.65 5.03
N LEU A 181 -12.42 -15.37 4.49
CA LEU A 181 -11.18 -16.10 4.76
C LEU A 181 -10.84 -16.17 6.27
N GLU A 182 -10.97 -15.05 6.99
CA GLU A 182 -10.70 -14.98 8.44
C GLU A 182 -11.50 -16.03 9.23
N ARG A 183 -12.76 -16.25 8.85
CA ARG A 183 -13.64 -17.26 9.48
C ARG A 183 -13.32 -18.67 9.03
N GLU A 184 -12.99 -18.85 7.76
CA GLU A 184 -12.66 -20.15 7.16
C GLU A 184 -11.38 -20.73 7.77
N GLU A 185 -10.32 -19.91 7.87
CA GLU A 185 -9.01 -20.32 8.36
C GLU A 185 -8.87 -20.16 9.89
N ASN A 186 -9.88 -19.60 10.56
CA ASN A 186 -9.90 -19.34 12.01
C ASN A 186 -8.66 -18.54 12.48
N VAL A 187 -8.37 -17.45 11.77
CA VAL A 187 -7.28 -16.50 12.05
C VAL A 187 -7.85 -15.13 12.44
N GLN A 188 -6.99 -14.17 12.79
CA GLN A 188 -7.34 -12.77 13.01
C GLN A 188 -6.65 -11.88 11.98
N ILE A 189 -7.42 -11.19 11.16
CA ILE A 189 -6.93 -10.33 10.09
C ILE A 189 -7.24 -8.88 10.44
N LEU A 190 -6.18 -8.09 10.69
CA LEU A 190 -6.27 -6.63 10.78
C LEU A 190 -6.33 -6.05 9.36
N ILE A 191 -7.51 -5.64 8.91
CA ILE A 191 -7.72 -5.09 7.57
C ILE A 191 -7.52 -3.58 7.60
N VAL A 192 -6.58 -3.09 6.79
CA VAL A 192 -6.23 -1.66 6.70
C VAL A 192 -6.56 -1.11 5.30
N GLY A 193 -7.58 -0.26 5.22
CA GLY A 193 -8.00 0.42 3.99
C GLY A 193 -7.08 1.58 3.62
N VAL A 194 -6.44 1.48 2.45
CA VAL A 194 -5.47 2.46 1.92
C VAL A 194 -5.89 2.98 0.55
N HIS A 195 -5.34 4.14 0.15
CA HIS A 195 -5.52 4.70 -1.19
C HIS A 195 -6.99 4.99 -1.59
N LEU A 196 -7.79 5.46 -0.64
CA LEU A 196 -9.25 5.59 -0.80
C LEU A 196 -9.72 6.89 -1.49
N THR A 197 -8.82 7.64 -2.13
CA THR A 197 -9.21 8.87 -2.84
C THR A 197 -10.25 8.55 -3.93
N GLY A 198 -11.37 9.26 -3.94
CA GLY A 198 -12.42 9.07 -4.93
C GLY A 198 -13.19 7.75 -4.84
N ILE A 199 -13.08 7.00 -3.74
CA ILE A 199 -13.96 5.84 -3.50
C ILE A 199 -15.44 6.27 -3.54
N GLY A 200 -16.31 5.42 -4.10
CA GLY A 200 -17.76 5.64 -4.16
C GLY A 200 -18.42 5.56 -2.79
N GLU A 201 -19.65 6.06 -2.68
CA GLU A 201 -20.39 6.09 -1.41
C GLU A 201 -20.71 4.68 -0.90
N GLU A 202 -21.17 3.80 -1.78
CA GLU A 202 -21.52 2.41 -1.47
C GLU A 202 -20.27 1.61 -1.05
N ASP A 203 -19.20 1.66 -1.85
CA ASP A 203 -17.94 0.99 -1.52
C ASP A 203 -17.31 1.52 -0.24
N ALA A 204 -17.46 2.83 0.05
CA ALA A 204 -16.99 3.38 1.31
C ALA A 204 -17.73 2.76 2.51
N GLU A 205 -19.06 2.62 2.45
CA GLU A 205 -19.84 1.98 3.51
C GLU A 205 -19.44 0.52 3.72
N ARG A 206 -19.33 -0.23 2.62
CA ARG A 206 -18.93 -1.64 2.63
C ARG A 206 -17.53 -1.81 3.21
N LEU A 207 -16.57 -1.00 2.76
CA LEU A 207 -15.20 -1.02 3.27
C LEU A 207 -15.14 -0.63 4.74
N ILE A 208 -15.87 0.39 5.19
CA ILE A 208 -15.92 0.78 6.61
C ILE A 208 -16.48 -0.36 7.47
N ALA A 209 -17.47 -1.10 6.98
CA ALA A 209 -18.05 -2.23 7.72
C ALA A 209 -17.09 -3.42 7.82
N ALA A 210 -16.19 -3.59 6.84
CA ALA A 210 -15.26 -4.72 6.79
C ALA A 210 -13.88 -4.40 7.40
N ALA A 211 -13.35 -3.19 7.22
CA ALA A 211 -12.00 -2.82 7.62
C ALA A 211 -11.91 -2.38 9.10
N ASP A 212 -10.77 -2.64 9.74
CA ASP A 212 -10.50 -2.22 11.13
C ASP A 212 -9.92 -0.82 11.21
N ILE A 213 -9.11 -0.45 10.21
CA ILE A 213 -8.50 0.87 10.08
C ILE A 213 -8.73 1.35 8.65
N VAL A 214 -9.18 2.59 8.48
CA VAL A 214 -9.24 3.23 7.16
C VAL A 214 -8.47 4.55 7.17
N THR A 215 -7.70 4.77 6.11
CA THR A 215 -7.08 6.07 5.83
C THR A 215 -8.03 6.91 5.00
N SER A 216 -8.38 8.10 5.49
CA SER A 216 -9.45 8.89 4.86
C SER A 216 -9.10 9.44 3.47
N CYS A 217 -7.81 9.60 3.15
CA CYS A 217 -7.31 10.24 1.93
C CYS A 217 -8.18 11.46 1.52
N ALA A 218 -8.36 11.71 0.23
CA ALA A 218 -9.35 12.68 -0.25
C ALA A 218 -10.70 11.98 -0.56
N SER A 219 -11.26 11.30 0.44
CA SER A 219 -12.62 10.73 0.37
C SER A 219 -13.57 11.48 1.30
N LYS A 220 -14.62 12.08 0.71
CA LYS A 220 -15.74 12.66 1.46
C LYS A 220 -16.50 11.57 2.24
N PHE A 221 -16.80 10.46 1.57
CA PHE A 221 -17.65 9.40 2.13
C PHE A 221 -16.99 8.70 3.32
N ILE A 222 -15.68 8.44 3.26
CA ILE A 222 -14.97 7.86 4.41
C ILE A 222 -15.07 8.80 5.62
N ARG A 223 -14.86 10.11 5.43
CA ARG A 223 -14.89 11.10 6.53
C ARG A 223 -16.27 11.27 7.16
N GLU A 224 -17.33 11.18 6.36
CA GLU A 224 -18.70 11.38 6.86
C GLU A 224 -19.29 10.13 7.51
N LYS A 225 -18.90 8.93 7.05
CA LYS A 225 -19.60 7.68 7.41
C LYS A 225 -18.89 6.82 8.44
N VAL A 226 -17.58 7.00 8.60
CA VAL A 226 -16.79 6.18 9.53
C VAL A 226 -17.26 6.31 10.98
N ARG A 227 -17.33 5.18 11.67
CA ARG A 227 -17.64 5.07 13.10
C ARG A 227 -16.77 3.96 13.70
N PRO A 228 -16.16 4.17 14.88
CA PRO A 228 -14.76 4.58 15.07
C PRO A 228 -13.74 3.51 14.58
N LEU A 229 -12.72 3.79 13.76
CA LEU A 229 -11.46 4.49 14.03
C LEU A 229 -10.93 5.10 12.71
N VAL A 230 -10.58 6.38 12.70
CA VAL A 230 -10.01 7.05 11.51
C VAL A 230 -8.57 7.42 11.79
N GLN A 231 -7.68 7.03 10.87
CA GLN A 231 -6.32 7.57 10.87
C GLN A 231 -6.29 8.84 10.01
N VAL A 232 -6.21 10.00 10.69
CA VAL A 232 -6.02 11.30 10.06
C VAL A 232 -4.69 11.86 10.53
N GLY A 233 -3.75 12.01 9.62
CA GLY A 233 -2.50 12.69 9.89
C GLY A 233 -2.35 13.92 8.99
N THR A 234 -1.85 15.00 9.58
CA THR A 234 -1.36 16.17 8.84
C THR A 234 0.13 16.29 9.15
N ALA A 235 0.94 15.44 8.52
CA ALA A 235 2.41 15.44 8.68
C ALA A 235 2.96 16.85 8.53
#